data_AF-A0A7S2GU42-F1
#
_entry.id   AF-A0A7S2GU42-F1
#
_cell.length_a   1.000
_cell.length_b   1.000
_cell.length_c   1.000
_cell.angle_alpha   90.00
_cell.angle_beta   90.00
_cell.angle_gamma   90.00
#
_symmetry.space_group_name_H-M   'P 1'
#
loop_
_entity.id
_entity.type
_entity.pdbx_description
1 polymer ?
#
loop_
_entity_poly.entity_id
_entity_poly.type
_entity_poly.pdbx_seq_one_letter_code
_entity_poly.pdbx_strand_id
1 'polypeptide(L)'
;QEQLRLMVADPARCAVPAAVRAQRVVVDYSSPNIAKEMHVGHLRSTIIGDCLSKLLEFRGHDVLRLNHVGDWGTQFGMLITHLGVVAPDALAGKVELDISDLVAFYKEAKQRFDADEAFQKLARANVVKLQAGDEDSLRAWRMLCAQSEKAFEQVYSLLNVDKRLETRGESFYNPRLPSVLEMLEEQGLLEESEGARCVFVDGYTNRDGNRLPMIIQKSDGGYMYSTTDLA
;
A
#
# COMPACT_ATOMS: atom_id res chain seq x y z
N GLN A 1 -29.77 -38.26 1.09
CA GLN A 1 -31.10 -37.64 0.92
C GLN A 1 -31.34 -36.54 1.95
N GLU A 2 -30.92 -36.71 3.22
CA GLU A 2 -31.07 -35.69 4.28
C GLU A 2 -30.36 -34.35 3.98
N GLN A 3 -29.07 -34.37 3.60
CA GLN A 3 -28.32 -33.15 3.26
C GLN A 3 -29.00 -32.32 2.17
N LEU A 4 -29.49 -33.00 1.11
CA LEU A 4 -30.20 -32.34 0.02
C LEU A 4 -31.50 -31.69 0.50
N ARG A 5 -32.24 -32.34 1.41
CA ARG A 5 -33.44 -31.75 2.02
C ARG A 5 -33.11 -30.49 2.83
N LEU A 6 -32.01 -30.51 3.60
CA LEU A 6 -31.53 -29.34 4.33
C LEU A 6 -31.13 -28.21 3.38
N MET A 7 -30.43 -28.51 2.28
CA MET A 7 -30.03 -27.52 1.28
C MET A 7 -31.24 -26.89 0.58
N VAL A 8 -32.27 -27.69 0.26
CA VAL A 8 -33.52 -27.20 -0.35
C VAL A 8 -34.35 -26.37 0.64
N ALA A 9 -34.30 -26.69 1.93
CA ALA A 9 -34.99 -25.94 2.98
C ALA A 9 -34.33 -24.58 3.29
N ASP A 10 -33.02 -24.44 3.04
CA ASP A 10 -32.26 -23.20 3.16
C ASP A 10 -31.57 -22.85 1.83
N PRO A 11 -32.32 -22.41 0.81
CA PRO A 11 -31.76 -22.11 -0.51
C PRO A 11 -30.81 -20.90 -0.50
N ALA A 12 -30.90 -20.03 0.51
CA ALA A 12 -30.04 -18.86 0.63
C ALA A 12 -28.62 -19.25 1.06
N ARG A 13 -28.47 -20.29 1.89
CA ARG A 13 -27.16 -20.73 2.40
C ARG A 13 -26.76 -22.15 2.01
N CYS A 14 -27.63 -22.89 1.32
CA CYS A 14 -27.43 -24.29 0.95
C CYS A 14 -26.99 -25.15 2.15
N ALA A 15 -27.67 -24.99 3.29
CA ALA A 15 -27.35 -25.67 4.55
C ALA A 15 -25.93 -25.45 5.11
N VAL A 16 -25.22 -24.41 4.65
CA VAL A 16 -23.94 -24.03 5.25
C VAL A 16 -24.21 -23.35 6.60
N PRO A 17 -23.83 -23.98 7.72
CA PRO A 17 -24.11 -23.42 9.05
C PRO A 17 -23.40 -22.07 9.20
N ALA A 18 -23.86 -21.21 10.10
CA ALA A 18 -23.09 -20.03 10.51
C ALA A 18 -21.89 -20.43 11.40
N ALA A 19 -20.96 -19.51 11.62
CA ALA A 19 -19.85 -19.71 12.54
C ALA A 19 -20.45 -19.76 13.95
N VAL A 20 -19.98 -20.69 14.78
CA VAL A 20 -20.46 -20.81 16.17
C VAL A 20 -20.18 -19.51 16.94
N ARG A 21 -19.09 -18.83 16.60
CA ARG A 21 -18.72 -17.52 17.13
C ARG A 21 -18.26 -16.61 15.99
N ALA A 22 -18.94 -15.48 15.82
CA ALA A 22 -18.49 -14.44 14.90
C ALA A 22 -17.16 -13.85 15.37
N GLN A 23 -16.27 -13.59 14.42
CA GLN A 23 -14.98 -12.94 14.65
C GLN A 23 -14.88 -11.73 13.74
N ARG A 24 -14.07 -10.75 14.15
CA ARG A 24 -13.63 -9.67 13.27
C ARG A 24 -12.38 -10.12 12.52
N VAL A 25 -12.42 -10.08 11.21
CA VAL A 25 -11.33 -10.52 10.33
C VAL A 25 -10.97 -9.38 9.40
N VAL A 26 -9.68 -9.05 9.35
CA VAL A 26 -9.14 -8.12 8.34
C VAL A 26 -8.58 -8.97 7.21
N VAL A 27 -8.97 -8.66 5.98
CA VAL A 27 -8.40 -9.27 4.77
C VAL A 27 -7.79 -8.16 3.94
N ASP A 28 -6.47 -8.14 3.90
CA ASP A 28 -5.69 -7.26 3.03
C ASP A 28 -5.47 -7.97 1.68
N TYR A 29 -5.89 -7.32 0.59
CA TYR A 29 -5.72 -7.85 -0.74
C TYR A 29 -5.66 -6.76 -1.82
N SER A 30 -5.27 -7.20 -3.02
CA SER A 30 -4.96 -6.34 -4.18
C SER A 30 -3.65 -5.58 -4.00
N SER A 31 -3.65 -4.56 -3.14
CA SER A 31 -2.49 -3.80 -2.64
C SER A 31 -1.47 -3.43 -3.73
N PRO A 32 -1.90 -2.80 -4.84
CA PRO A 32 -0.99 -2.34 -5.89
C PRO A 32 -0.16 -1.13 -5.43
N ASN A 33 0.98 -0.95 -6.08
CA ASN A 33 1.76 0.29 -5.95
C ASN A 33 1.17 1.39 -6.83
N ILE A 34 0.99 2.59 -6.28
CA ILE A 34 0.60 3.78 -7.03
C ILE A 34 1.66 4.10 -8.09
N ALA A 35 1.22 4.63 -9.23
CA ALA A 35 2.08 4.95 -10.38
C ALA A 35 2.85 3.76 -11.00
N LYS A 36 2.40 2.52 -10.75
CA LYS A 36 2.82 1.32 -11.48
C LYS A 36 1.60 0.60 -12.06
N GLU A 37 1.82 -0.14 -13.14
CA GLU A 37 0.76 -0.99 -13.71
C GLU A 37 0.37 -2.10 -12.74
N MET A 38 -0.94 -2.33 -12.63
CA MET A 38 -1.46 -3.52 -11.97
C MET A 38 -1.15 -4.76 -12.84
N HIS A 39 -0.11 -5.50 -12.49
CA HIS A 39 0.21 -6.76 -13.15
C HIS A 39 -0.58 -7.96 -12.61
N VAL A 40 -0.48 -9.11 -13.27
CA VAL A 40 -1.16 -10.38 -12.95
C VAL A 40 -0.99 -10.87 -11.50
N GLY A 41 0.07 -10.42 -10.83
CA GLY A 41 0.33 -10.71 -9.42
C GLY A 41 -0.73 -10.08 -8.51
N HIS A 42 -1.07 -8.81 -8.74
CA HIS A 42 -2.12 -8.11 -8.01
C HIS A 42 -3.50 -8.69 -8.36
N LEU A 43 -3.72 -9.10 -9.61
CA LEU A 43 -4.98 -9.74 -10.03
C LEU A 43 -5.26 -11.01 -9.22
N ARG A 44 -4.24 -11.86 -9.03
CA ARG A 44 -4.33 -13.06 -8.21
C ARG A 44 -4.72 -12.73 -6.77
N SER A 45 -4.03 -11.77 -6.15
CA SER A 45 -4.35 -11.31 -4.79
C SER A 45 -5.79 -10.79 -4.71
N THR A 46 -6.20 -9.99 -5.69
CA THR A 46 -7.52 -9.37 -5.77
C THR A 46 -8.65 -10.40 -5.74
N ILE A 47 -8.58 -11.38 -6.64
CA ILE A 47 -9.63 -12.42 -6.75
C ILE A 47 -9.66 -13.29 -5.50
N ILE A 48 -8.49 -13.74 -5.01
CA ILE A 48 -8.42 -14.63 -3.85
C ILE A 48 -8.93 -13.93 -2.59
N GLY A 49 -8.49 -12.70 -2.35
CA GLY A 49 -8.87 -11.92 -1.17
C GLY A 49 -10.36 -11.56 -1.16
N ASP A 50 -10.92 -11.16 -2.30
CA ASP A 50 -12.35 -10.85 -2.41
C ASP A 50 -13.22 -12.10 -2.21
N CYS A 51 -12.84 -13.24 -2.82
CA CYS A 51 -13.50 -14.53 -2.61
C CYS A 51 -13.43 -14.98 -1.14
N LEU A 52 -12.26 -14.86 -0.50
CA LEU A 52 -12.08 -15.22 0.90
C LEU A 52 -12.94 -14.34 1.81
N SER A 53 -12.99 -13.03 1.53
CA SER A 53 -13.82 -12.09 2.27
C SER A 53 -15.30 -12.46 2.19
N LYS A 54 -15.80 -12.71 0.97
CA LYS A 54 -17.18 -13.17 0.74
C LYS A 54 -17.48 -14.50 1.44
N LEU A 55 -16.54 -15.44 1.44
CA LEU A 55 -16.68 -16.73 2.13
C LEU A 55 -16.77 -16.56 3.65
N LEU A 56 -15.89 -15.74 4.23
CA LEU A 56 -15.87 -15.47 5.68
C LEU A 56 -17.17 -14.76 6.12
N GLU A 57 -17.67 -13.81 5.35
CA GLU A 57 -18.97 -13.17 5.62
C GLU A 57 -20.13 -14.13 5.48
N PHE A 58 -20.11 -14.98 4.45
CA PHE A 58 -21.11 -16.03 4.30
C PHE A 58 -21.09 -16.99 5.49
N ARG A 59 -19.92 -17.24 6.09
CA ARG A 59 -19.80 -17.96 7.36
C ARG A 59 -20.28 -17.14 8.58
N GLY A 60 -20.50 -15.84 8.48
CA GLY A 60 -21.03 -14.98 9.55
C GLY A 60 -19.96 -14.19 10.31
N HIS A 61 -18.77 -14.01 9.74
CA HIS A 61 -17.73 -13.14 10.31
C HIS A 61 -17.94 -11.67 9.92
N ASP A 62 -17.45 -10.75 10.76
CA ASP A 62 -17.36 -9.31 10.48
C ASP A 62 -16.05 -9.06 9.72
N VAL A 63 -16.13 -8.83 8.41
CA VAL A 63 -14.94 -8.75 7.55
C VAL A 63 -14.66 -7.31 7.12
N LEU A 64 -13.50 -6.80 7.50
CA LEU A 64 -12.94 -5.56 6.97
C LEU A 64 -12.02 -5.89 5.79
N ARG A 65 -12.32 -5.33 4.62
CA ARG A 65 -11.53 -5.49 3.40
C ARG A 65 -10.61 -4.29 3.26
N LEU A 66 -9.30 -4.52 3.23
CA LEU A 66 -8.33 -3.45 3.06
C LEU A 66 -7.57 -3.62 1.75
N ASN A 67 -7.34 -2.49 1.10
CA ASN A 67 -6.43 -2.34 -0.02
C ASN A 67 -5.22 -1.53 0.46
N HIS A 68 -4.14 -2.22 0.80
CA HIS A 68 -2.92 -1.61 1.33
C HIS A 68 -2.01 -1.14 0.21
N VAL A 69 -2.45 -0.08 -0.47
CA VAL A 69 -1.74 0.46 -1.64
C VAL A 69 -0.37 1.04 -1.26
N GLY A 70 0.62 0.79 -2.12
CA GLY A 70 1.93 1.42 -2.03
C GLY A 70 1.86 2.87 -2.51
N ASP A 71 1.36 3.77 -1.66
CA ASP A 71 1.13 5.18 -1.94
C ASP A 71 2.15 6.11 -1.27
N TRP A 72 3.21 5.57 -0.69
CA TRP A 72 4.26 6.35 -0.06
C TRP A 72 5.65 5.89 -0.51
N GLY A 73 6.64 6.79 -0.44
CA GLY A 73 8.03 6.45 -0.75
C GLY A 73 8.77 7.44 -1.67
N THR A 74 10.06 7.16 -1.88
CA THR A 74 10.98 8.06 -2.59
C THR A 74 10.65 8.24 -4.06
N GLN A 75 9.96 7.27 -4.68
CA GLN A 75 9.48 7.34 -6.05
C GLN A 75 8.57 8.54 -6.30
N PHE A 76 7.82 8.99 -5.29
CA PHE A 76 6.94 10.15 -5.44
C PHE A 76 7.71 11.46 -5.62
N GLY A 77 8.93 11.60 -5.07
CA GLY A 77 9.72 12.81 -5.30
C GLY A 77 10.05 13.02 -6.78
N MET A 78 10.31 11.95 -7.51
CA MET A 78 10.52 11.97 -8.95
C MET A 78 9.23 12.36 -9.69
N LEU A 79 8.10 11.76 -9.34
CA LEU A 79 6.81 12.01 -9.97
C LEU A 79 6.30 13.44 -9.73
N ILE A 80 6.44 13.94 -8.49
CA ILE A 80 6.07 15.31 -8.11
C ILE A 80 6.95 16.31 -8.87
N THR A 81 8.26 16.08 -8.96
CA THR A 81 9.16 16.93 -9.74
C THR A 81 8.77 16.93 -11.21
N HIS A 82 8.47 15.77 -11.78
CA HIS A 82 8.05 15.66 -13.17
C HIS A 82 6.74 16.42 -13.42
N LEU A 83 5.75 16.25 -12.53
CA LEU A 83 4.46 16.95 -12.58
C LEU A 83 4.66 18.47 -12.59
N GLY A 84 5.59 18.97 -11.76
CA GLY A 84 5.99 20.39 -11.71
C GLY A 84 6.47 20.95 -13.05
N VAL A 85 7.09 20.12 -13.88
CA VAL A 85 7.62 20.53 -15.18
C VAL A 85 6.55 20.44 -16.27
N VAL A 86 5.75 19.37 -16.29
CA VAL A 86 4.84 19.09 -17.42
C VAL A 86 3.43 19.63 -17.22
N ALA A 87 3.01 19.83 -15.98
CA ALA A 87 1.67 20.33 -15.65
C ALA A 87 1.68 21.34 -14.48
N PRO A 88 2.43 22.46 -14.60
CA PRO A 88 2.52 23.46 -13.53
C PRO A 88 1.16 24.10 -13.19
N ASP A 89 0.28 24.28 -14.19
CA ASP A 89 -1.05 24.84 -13.95
C ASP A 89 -2.00 23.87 -13.23
N ALA A 90 -1.81 22.56 -13.38
CA ALA A 90 -2.56 21.56 -12.62
C ALA A 90 -2.19 21.61 -11.14
N LEU A 91 -0.89 21.75 -10.83
CA LEU A 91 -0.40 21.97 -9.46
C LEU A 91 -0.92 23.27 -8.85
N ALA A 92 -1.03 24.32 -9.65
CA ALA A 92 -1.64 25.58 -9.24
C ALA A 92 -3.17 25.48 -9.04
N GLY A 93 -3.79 24.32 -9.30
CA GLY A 93 -5.23 24.11 -9.18
C GLY A 93 -6.06 24.81 -10.25
N LYS A 94 -5.45 25.21 -11.36
CA LYS A 94 -6.12 25.93 -12.44
C LYS A 94 -6.76 25.00 -13.47
N VAL A 95 -6.26 23.77 -13.59
CA VAL A 95 -6.70 22.77 -14.56
C VAL A 95 -6.78 21.41 -13.87
N GLU A 96 -7.76 20.59 -14.23
CA GLU A 96 -7.83 19.21 -13.76
C GLU A 96 -6.70 18.39 -14.39
N LEU A 97 -6.01 17.61 -13.59
CA LEU A 97 -4.95 16.74 -14.08
C LEU A 97 -5.55 15.52 -14.74
N ASP A 98 -5.40 15.41 -16.06
CA ASP A 98 -5.69 14.20 -16.80
C ASP A 98 -4.38 13.56 -17.27
N ILE A 99 -3.87 12.63 -16.46
CA ILE A 99 -2.78 11.75 -16.90
C ILE A 99 -3.44 10.48 -17.43
N SER A 100 -3.76 10.49 -18.72
CA SER A 100 -4.39 9.34 -19.40
C SER A 100 -3.54 8.07 -19.32
N ASP A 101 -2.22 8.21 -19.23
CA ASP A 101 -1.28 7.10 -19.08
C ASP A 101 -0.23 7.40 -18.00
N LEU A 102 -0.52 6.95 -16.77
CA LEU A 102 0.36 7.15 -15.63
C LEU A 102 1.66 6.33 -15.74
N VAL A 103 1.66 5.29 -16.57
CA VAL A 103 2.81 4.41 -16.79
C VAL A 103 3.82 5.11 -17.69
N ALA A 104 3.35 5.74 -18.77
CA ALA A 104 4.17 6.61 -19.59
C ALA A 104 4.75 7.75 -18.75
N PHE A 105 3.91 8.40 -17.95
CA PHE A 105 4.35 9.46 -17.03
C PHE A 105 5.46 8.99 -16.07
N TYR A 106 5.32 7.81 -15.46
CA TYR A 106 6.36 7.22 -14.61
C TYR A 106 7.66 6.96 -15.40
N LYS A 107 7.56 6.37 -16.60
CA LYS A 107 8.73 6.06 -17.44
C LYS A 107 9.48 7.32 -17.85
N GLU A 108 8.77 8.38 -18.23
CA GLU A 108 9.36 9.68 -18.56
C GLU A 108 10.05 10.33 -17.36
N ALA A 109 9.38 10.33 -16.20
CA ALA A 109 9.95 10.82 -14.96
C ALA A 109 11.21 10.05 -14.58
N LYS A 110 11.22 8.72 -14.76
CA LYS A 110 12.36 7.84 -14.50
C LYS A 110 13.53 8.10 -15.44
N GLN A 111 13.27 8.24 -16.74
CA GLN A 111 14.30 8.59 -17.71
C GLN A 111 14.98 9.92 -17.37
N ARG A 112 14.20 10.94 -16.97
CA ARG A 112 14.76 12.24 -16.53
C ARG A 112 15.57 12.10 -15.26
N PHE A 113 15.09 11.34 -14.28
CA PHE A 113 15.81 11.10 -13.03
C PHE A 113 17.16 10.42 -13.23
N ASP A 114 17.26 9.51 -14.20
CA ASP A 114 18.49 8.78 -14.50
C ASP A 114 19.47 9.60 -15.37
N ALA A 115 18.96 10.58 -16.14
CA ALA A 115 19.77 11.36 -17.08
C ALA A 115 20.18 12.76 -16.56
N ASP A 116 19.45 13.35 -15.61
CA ASP A 116 19.64 14.74 -15.16
C ASP A 116 19.89 14.81 -13.64
N GLU A 117 21.13 15.15 -13.27
CA GLU A 117 21.54 15.33 -11.86
C GLU A 117 20.78 16.46 -11.15
N ALA A 118 20.43 17.53 -11.85
CA ALA A 118 19.65 18.63 -11.28
C ALA A 118 18.22 18.16 -10.99
N PHE A 119 17.62 17.40 -11.91
CA PHE A 119 16.33 16.75 -11.68
C PHE A 119 16.38 15.78 -10.49
N GLN A 120 17.43 14.97 -10.39
CA GLN A 120 17.62 14.04 -9.29
C GLN A 120 17.69 14.77 -7.93
N LYS A 121 18.42 15.89 -7.87
CA LYS A 121 18.51 16.72 -6.66
C LYS A 121 17.16 17.31 -6.26
N LEU A 122 16.39 17.81 -7.24
CA LEU A 122 15.03 18.32 -7.01
C LEU A 122 14.07 17.22 -6.54
N ALA A 123 14.15 16.03 -7.15
CA ALA A 123 13.34 14.89 -6.75
C ALA A 123 13.59 14.49 -5.30
N ARG A 124 14.86 14.41 -4.87
CA ARG A 124 15.20 14.14 -3.46
C ARG A 124 14.67 15.23 -2.53
N ALA A 125 14.78 16.50 -2.93
CA ALA A 125 14.23 17.62 -2.14
C ALA A 125 12.70 17.54 -2.01
N ASN A 126 11.99 17.15 -3.07
CA ASN A 126 10.53 16.99 -3.05
C ASN A 126 10.07 15.80 -2.19
N VAL A 127 10.87 14.72 -2.06
CA VAL A 127 10.58 13.66 -1.07
C VAL A 127 10.58 14.25 0.34
N VAL A 128 11.60 15.04 0.68
CA VAL A 128 11.71 15.65 2.02
C VAL A 128 10.54 16.60 2.27
N LYS A 129 10.15 17.42 1.29
CA LYS A 129 8.98 18.29 1.39
C LYS A 129 7.68 17.51 1.61
N LEU A 130 7.48 16.43 0.84
CA LEU A 130 6.31 15.56 0.98
C LEU A 130 6.23 14.97 2.39
N GLN A 131 7.36 14.46 2.91
CA GLN A 131 7.46 13.91 4.27
C GLN A 131 7.27 14.97 5.36
N ALA A 132 7.69 16.20 5.10
CA ALA A 132 7.50 17.34 6.00
C ALA A 132 6.07 17.92 5.96
N GLY A 133 5.19 17.40 5.10
CA GLY A 133 3.81 17.86 4.98
C GLY A 133 3.65 19.17 4.19
N ASP A 134 4.57 19.48 3.28
CA ASP A 134 4.44 20.63 2.38
C ASP A 134 3.17 20.51 1.53
N GLU A 135 2.31 21.53 1.59
CA GLU A 135 0.96 21.48 0.99
C GLU A 135 1.00 21.33 -0.53
N ASP A 136 1.96 21.93 -1.22
CA ASP A 136 2.06 21.80 -2.68
C ASP A 136 2.54 20.40 -3.07
N SER A 137 3.49 19.83 -2.34
CA SER A 137 3.93 18.45 -2.51
C SER A 137 2.82 17.44 -2.18
N LEU A 138 2.06 17.66 -1.11
CA LEU A 138 0.90 16.84 -0.75
C LEU A 138 -0.21 16.92 -1.79
N ARG A 139 -0.45 18.11 -2.36
CA ARG A 139 -1.43 18.29 -3.44
C ARG A 139 -1.03 17.50 -4.68
N ALA A 140 0.23 17.63 -5.10
CA ALA A 140 0.81 16.86 -6.20
C ALA A 140 0.62 15.34 -5.98
N TRP A 141 0.96 14.89 -4.78
CA TRP A 141 0.83 13.49 -4.36
C TRP A 141 -0.62 13.00 -4.42
N ARG A 142 -1.57 13.74 -3.83
CA ARG A 142 -3.02 13.40 -3.86
C ARG A 142 -3.53 13.26 -5.30
N MET A 143 -3.09 14.12 -6.21
CA MET A 143 -3.48 14.07 -7.62
C MET A 143 -2.96 12.80 -8.31
N LEU A 144 -1.71 12.41 -8.05
CA LEU A 144 -1.11 11.18 -8.58
C LEU A 144 -1.79 9.91 -8.02
N CYS A 145 -2.11 9.91 -6.72
CA CYS A 145 -2.84 8.82 -6.07
C CYS A 145 -4.25 8.69 -6.66
N ALA A 146 -5.01 9.79 -6.73
CA ALA A 146 -6.37 9.80 -7.28
C ALA A 146 -6.42 9.27 -8.72
N GLN A 147 -5.43 9.60 -9.55
CA GLN A 147 -5.39 9.09 -10.92
C GLN A 147 -5.12 7.58 -10.98
N SER A 148 -4.24 7.07 -10.11
CA SER A 148 -4.02 5.61 -10.00
C SER A 148 -5.26 4.89 -9.51
N GLU A 149 -5.94 5.43 -8.50
CA GLU A 149 -7.15 4.86 -7.93
C GLU A 149 -8.28 4.78 -8.97
N LYS A 150 -8.45 5.82 -9.80
CA LYS A 150 -9.40 5.79 -10.94
C LYS A 150 -9.09 4.62 -11.89
N ALA A 151 -7.81 4.36 -12.18
CA ALA A 151 -7.42 3.24 -13.03
C ALA A 151 -7.66 1.87 -12.36
N PHE A 152 -7.37 1.76 -11.06
CA PHE A 152 -7.64 0.54 -10.30
C PHE A 152 -9.13 0.23 -10.21
N GLU A 153 -9.97 1.24 -10.03
CA GLU A 153 -11.43 1.09 -9.96
C GLU A 153 -12.02 0.51 -11.25
N GLN A 154 -11.46 0.84 -12.41
CA GLN A 154 -11.88 0.22 -13.68
C GLN A 154 -11.64 -1.29 -13.68
N VAL A 155 -10.49 -1.72 -13.15
CA VAL A 155 -10.13 -3.13 -13.02
C VAL A 155 -11.02 -3.81 -11.97
N TYR A 156 -11.22 -3.19 -10.80
CA TYR A 156 -12.07 -3.71 -9.74
C TYR A 156 -13.53 -3.86 -10.18
N SER A 157 -14.04 -2.89 -10.93
CA SER A 157 -15.38 -2.95 -11.52
C SER A 157 -15.51 -4.10 -12.51
N LEU A 158 -14.52 -4.29 -13.40
CA LEU A 158 -14.51 -5.40 -14.36
C LEU A 158 -14.51 -6.77 -13.66
N LEU A 159 -13.79 -6.88 -12.54
CA LEU A 159 -13.68 -8.11 -11.75
C LEU A 159 -14.84 -8.31 -10.77
N ASN A 160 -15.74 -7.33 -10.65
CA ASN A 160 -16.83 -7.32 -9.68
C ASN A 160 -16.33 -7.52 -8.24
N VAL A 161 -15.23 -6.83 -7.90
CA VAL A 161 -14.73 -6.73 -6.53
C VAL A 161 -15.77 -6.03 -5.66
N ASP A 162 -15.90 -6.47 -4.41
CA ASP A 162 -16.86 -5.87 -3.49
C ASP A 162 -16.55 -4.38 -3.23
N LYS A 163 -17.57 -3.52 -3.34
CA LYS A 163 -17.44 -2.06 -3.14
C LYS A 163 -17.08 -1.65 -1.71
N ARG A 164 -17.13 -2.58 -0.76
CA ARG A 164 -16.70 -2.38 0.63
C ARG A 164 -15.18 -2.50 0.80
N LEU A 165 -14.42 -2.72 -0.27
CA LEU A 165 -12.96 -2.62 -0.24
C LEU A 165 -12.55 -1.18 0.11
N GLU A 166 -11.90 -1.01 1.25
CA GLU A 166 -11.42 0.30 1.71
C GLU A 166 -9.91 0.44 1.44
N THR A 167 -9.51 1.54 0.81
CA THR A 167 -8.09 1.86 0.62
C THR A 167 -7.48 2.44 1.89
N ARG A 168 -6.40 1.80 2.38
CA ARG A 168 -5.55 2.29 3.47
C ARG A 168 -4.10 2.04 3.11
N GLY A 169 -3.53 2.96 2.32
CA GLY A 169 -2.16 2.86 1.87
C GLY A 169 -1.13 3.05 2.98
N GLU A 170 0.13 2.83 2.63
CA GLU A 170 1.28 3.06 3.51
C GLU A 170 1.26 4.46 4.17
N SER A 171 0.79 5.47 3.44
CA SER A 171 0.71 6.85 3.92
C SER A 171 -0.18 7.04 5.16
N PHE A 172 -1.20 6.18 5.34
CA PHE A 172 -2.12 6.21 6.48
C PHE A 172 -1.40 6.00 7.83
N TYR A 173 -0.28 5.27 7.80
CA TYR A 173 0.45 4.85 8.97
C TYR A 173 1.57 5.81 9.36
N ASN A 174 1.89 6.82 8.53
CA ASN A 174 2.96 7.80 8.80
C ASN A 174 2.94 8.40 10.22
N PRO A 175 1.79 8.84 10.77
CA PRO A 175 1.75 9.39 12.13
C PRO A 175 2.04 8.35 13.24
N ARG A 176 1.98 7.05 12.92
CA ARG A 176 2.16 5.92 13.85
C ARG A 176 3.56 5.32 13.80
N LEU A 177 4.32 5.55 12.73
CA LEU A 177 5.68 5.01 12.58
C LEU A 177 6.62 5.31 13.77
N PRO A 178 6.61 6.52 14.38
CA PRO A 178 7.42 6.78 15.57
C PRO A 178 7.05 5.88 16.76
N SER A 179 5.76 5.61 16.97
CA SER A 179 5.29 4.80 18.09
C SER A 179 5.72 3.33 17.99
N VAL A 180 5.94 2.82 16.77
CA VAL A 180 6.50 1.48 16.57
C VAL A 180 7.94 1.41 17.06
N LEU A 181 8.75 2.43 16.78
CA LEU A 181 10.12 2.50 17.28
C LEU A 181 10.15 2.57 18.81
N GLU A 182 9.32 3.42 19.40
CA GLU A 182 9.17 3.55 20.85
C GLU A 182 8.80 2.21 21.49
N MET A 183 7.80 1.51 20.93
CA MET A 183 7.38 0.19 21.41
C MET A 183 8.52 -0.84 21.36
N LEU A 184 9.25 -0.91 20.25
CA LEU A 184 10.34 -1.87 20.07
C LEU A 184 11.54 -1.56 20.99
N GLU A 185 11.81 -0.28 21.22
CA GLU A 185 12.85 0.18 22.15
C GLU A 185 12.48 -0.13 23.60
N GLU A 186 11.23 0.12 24.03
CA GLU A 186 10.72 -0.24 25.35
C GLU A 186 10.77 -1.75 25.63
N GLN A 187 10.57 -2.57 24.60
CA GLN A 187 10.66 -4.03 24.69
C GLN A 187 12.10 -4.55 24.60
N GLY A 188 13.09 -3.69 24.37
CA GLY A 188 14.49 -4.08 24.22
C GLY A 188 14.77 -4.94 22.98
N LEU A 189 13.92 -4.85 21.96
CA LEU A 189 14.03 -5.63 20.71
C LEU A 189 14.87 -4.93 19.64
N LEU A 190 15.16 -3.64 19.84
CA LEU A 190 15.80 -2.79 18.86
C LEU A 190 17.32 -2.76 19.08
N GLU A 191 18.08 -3.15 18.06
CA GLU A 191 19.55 -3.18 18.03
C GLU A 191 20.08 -2.25 16.93
N GLU A 192 21.20 -1.56 17.19
CA GLU A 192 21.88 -0.77 16.16
C GLU A 192 22.82 -1.66 15.32
N SER A 193 22.73 -1.56 14.00
CA SER A 193 23.56 -2.30 13.05
C SER A 193 23.89 -1.40 11.86
N GLU A 194 25.18 -1.12 11.65
CA GLU A 194 25.66 -0.24 10.56
C GLU A 194 24.99 1.15 10.54
N GLY A 195 24.66 1.68 11.73
CA GLY A 195 23.96 2.96 11.89
C GLY A 195 22.45 2.91 11.62
N ALA A 196 21.90 1.75 11.25
CA ALA A 196 20.46 1.52 11.16
C ALA A 196 19.92 0.89 12.46
N ARG A 197 18.64 1.10 12.74
CA ARG A 197 17.91 0.44 13.84
C ARG A 197 17.22 -0.80 13.31
N CYS A 198 17.51 -1.97 13.88
CA CYS A 198 17.10 -3.27 13.39
C CYS A 198 16.47 -4.12 14.50
N VAL A 199 15.60 -5.04 14.10
CA VAL A 199 15.12 -6.16 14.93
C VAL A 199 15.68 -7.46 14.36
N PHE A 200 16.13 -8.35 15.23
CA PHE A 200 16.65 -9.66 14.84
C PHE A 200 15.76 -10.75 15.39
N VAL A 201 14.96 -11.36 14.51
CA VAL A 201 14.01 -12.41 14.91
C VAL A 201 14.74 -13.75 15.03
N ASP A 202 14.58 -14.40 16.18
CA ASP A 202 15.19 -15.71 16.43
C ASP A 202 14.76 -16.75 15.39
N GLY A 203 15.72 -17.56 14.95
CA GLY A 203 15.50 -18.60 13.93
C GLY A 203 15.58 -18.12 12.48
N TYR A 204 15.74 -16.81 12.22
CA TYR A 204 15.94 -16.28 10.88
C TYR A 204 17.40 -15.92 10.65
N THR A 205 18.04 -16.61 9.70
CA THR A 205 19.42 -16.37 9.30
C THR A 205 19.54 -16.01 7.83
N ASN A 206 20.57 -15.24 7.50
CA ASN A 206 20.95 -14.97 6.11
C ASN A 206 21.63 -16.21 5.48
N ARG A 207 22.02 -16.10 4.20
CA ARG A 207 22.66 -17.20 3.47
C ARG A 207 23.99 -17.66 4.08
N ASP A 208 24.64 -16.80 4.85
CA ASP A 208 25.93 -17.06 5.51
C ASP A 208 25.76 -17.60 6.95
N GLY A 209 24.52 -17.81 7.40
CA GLY A 209 24.21 -18.32 8.74
C GLY A 209 24.21 -17.25 9.84
N ASN A 210 24.39 -15.98 9.50
CA ASN A 210 24.32 -14.87 10.45
C ASN A 210 22.87 -14.45 10.70
N ARG A 211 22.59 -13.83 11.86
CA ARG A 211 21.26 -13.30 12.20
C ARG A 211 20.76 -12.37 11.08
N LEU A 212 19.53 -12.56 10.62
CA LEU A 212 18.94 -11.73 9.56
C LEU A 212 18.38 -10.43 10.16
N PRO A 213 18.92 -9.24 9.80
CA PRO A 213 18.37 -7.98 10.29
C PRO A 213 17.06 -7.64 9.58
N MET A 214 16.02 -7.34 10.35
CA MET A 214 14.85 -6.61 9.89
C MET A 214 15.05 -5.13 10.20
N ILE A 215 15.43 -4.34 9.18
CA ILE A 215 15.67 -2.90 9.34
C ILE A 215 14.34 -2.19 9.65
N ILE A 216 14.26 -1.45 10.76
CA ILE A 216 13.09 -0.66 11.16
C ILE A 216 13.30 0.83 10.87
N GLN A 217 14.53 1.33 10.96
CA GLN A 217 14.86 2.70 10.57
C GLN A 217 16.26 2.73 9.98
N LYS A 218 16.41 3.37 8.83
CA LYS A 218 17.71 3.57 8.18
C LYS A 218 18.55 4.59 8.95
N SER A 219 19.84 4.62 8.64
CA SER A 219 20.79 5.58 9.20
C SER A 219 20.49 7.04 8.87
N ASP A 220 19.75 7.31 7.78
CA ASP A 220 19.25 8.64 7.42
C ASP A 220 17.93 9.01 8.11
N GLY A 221 17.46 8.20 9.05
CA GLY A 221 16.20 8.38 9.78
C GLY A 221 14.96 7.93 9.01
N GLY A 222 15.11 7.51 7.75
CA GLY A 222 13.99 7.06 6.91
C GLY A 222 13.41 5.72 7.37
N TYR A 223 12.09 5.63 7.34
CA TYR A 223 11.35 4.39 7.62
C TYR A 223 11.36 3.43 6.42
N MET A 224 11.16 2.14 6.73
CA MET A 224 11.10 1.05 5.75
C MET A 224 9.70 0.45 5.71
N TYR A 225 9.45 -0.39 4.70
CA TYR A 225 8.18 -1.12 4.56
C TYR A 225 7.83 -1.96 5.80
N SER A 226 8.83 -2.58 6.42
CA SER A 226 8.72 -3.28 7.71
C SER A 226 8.15 -2.41 8.83
N THR A 227 8.52 -1.12 8.89
CA THR A 227 8.00 -0.20 9.90
C THR A 227 6.53 0.12 9.66
N THR A 228 6.15 0.28 8.38
CA THR A 228 4.76 0.53 7.98
C THR A 228 3.88 -0.68 8.28
N ASP A 229 4.33 -1.89 7.95
CA ASP A 229 3.59 -3.13 8.23
C ASP A 229 3.41 -3.42 9.73
N LEU A 230 4.32 -2.92 10.57
CA LEU A 230 4.24 -3.06 12.03
C LEU A 230 3.31 -2.02 12.69
N ALA A 231 3.00 -0.91 12.01
CA ALA A 231 2.25 0.24 12.55
C ALA A 231 0.73 0.09 12.42
#